data_AF-A0A258KBS1-F1
#
_entry.id   AF-A0A258KBS1-F1
#
_cell.length_a   1.000
_cell.length_b   1.000
_cell.length_c   1.000
_cell.angle_alpha   90.00
_cell.angle_beta   90.00
_cell.angle_gamma   90.00
#
_symmetry.space_group_name_H-M   'P 1'
#
loop_
_entity.id
_entity.type
_entity.pdbx_description
1 polymer ?
#
loop_
_entity_poly.entity_id
_entity_poly.type
_entity_poly.pdbx_seq_one_letter_code
_entity_poly.pdbx_strand_id
1 'polypeptide(L)' 'KGYVVYANGRASTTKRFLFIKTYPKILPGSEIVIPKRREKKPTSIVEIAGFATVLASLVTTWALLKK' A
#
# COMPACT_ATOMS: atom_id res chain seq x y z
N LYS A 1 3.44 -3.33 -8.80
CA LYS A 1 4.68 -2.55 -8.69
C LYS A 1 5.73 -3.34 -9.45
N GLY A 2 6.31 -2.80 -10.51
CA GLY A 2 7.39 -3.48 -11.21
C GLY A 2 8.67 -3.50 -10.36
N TYR A 3 9.51 -4.51 -10.58
CA TYR A 3 10.87 -4.53 -10.07
C TYR A 3 11.81 -4.95 -11.19
N VAL A 4 13.02 -4.41 -11.13
CA VAL A 4 14.10 -4.72 -12.07
C VAL A 4 15.02 -5.71 -11.39
N VAL A 5 15.29 -6.84 -12.04
CA VAL A 5 16.29 -7.82 -11.61
C VAL A 5 17.54 -7.58 -12.45
N TYR A 6 18.65 -7.26 -11.81
CA TYR A 6 19.93 -7.03 -12.47
C TYR A 6 20.65 -8.35 -12.77
N ALA A 7 21.59 -8.33 -13.73
CA ALA A 7 22.39 -9.50 -14.11
C ALA A 7 23.17 -10.15 -12.94
N ASN A 8 23.44 -9.41 -11.87
CA ASN A 8 24.07 -9.90 -10.65
C ASN A 8 23.07 -10.50 -9.62
N GLY A 9 21.80 -10.68 -10.01
CA GLY A 9 20.75 -11.23 -9.16
C GLY A 9 20.13 -10.26 -8.16
N ARG A 10 20.58 -9.00 -8.11
CA ARG A 10 19.99 -7.99 -7.20
C ARG A 10 18.67 -7.48 -7.78
N ALA A 11 17.65 -7.34 -6.93
CA ALA A 11 16.38 -6.73 -7.33
C ALA A 11 16.27 -5.29 -6.81
N SER A 12 15.81 -4.36 -7.65
CA SER A 12 15.43 -3.00 -7.23
C SER A 12 14.04 -2.64 -7.68
N THR A 13 13.33 -1.91 -6.82
CA THR A 13 12.00 -1.38 -7.08
C THR A 13 11.99 0.13 -6.85
N THR A 14 10.99 0.81 -7.41
CA THR A 14 10.79 2.24 -7.16
C THR A 14 10.48 2.47 -5.69
N LYS A 15 11.33 3.26 -5.01
CA LYS A 15 11.10 3.71 -3.64
C LYS A 15 10.33 5.03 -3.69
N ARG A 16 9.34 5.18 -2.81
CA ARG A 16 8.60 6.44 -2.64
C ARG A 16 8.72 6.85 -1.18
N PHE A 17 9.24 8.04 -0.94
CA PHE A 17 9.21 8.67 0.38
C PHE A 17 8.47 10.00 0.26
N LEU A 18 7.36 10.13 0.98
CA LEU A 18 6.48 11.30 0.95
C LEU A 18 6.05 11.68 -0.50
N PHE A 19 6.69 12.69 -1.08
CA PHE A 19 6.44 13.20 -2.43
C PHE A 19 7.53 12.81 -3.45
N ILE A 20 8.68 12.32 -2.99
CA ILE A 20 9.82 12.01 -3.85
C ILE A 20 9.76 10.53 -4.25
N LYS A 21 9.92 10.28 -5.55
CA LYS A 21 10.05 8.94 -6.13
C LYS A 21 11.48 8.75 -6.60
N THR A 22 12.10 7.65 -6.19
CA THR A 22 13.43 7.25 -6.65
C THR A 22 13.27 6.05 -7.59
N TYR A 23 13.65 6.25 -8.86
CA TYR A 23 13.57 5.21 -9.89
C TYR A 23 14.91 4.48 -10.00
N PRO A 24 14.91 3.14 -10.08
CA PRO A 24 16.14 2.38 -10.30
C PRO A 24 16.70 2.66 -11.70
N LYS A 25 18.03 2.75 -11.83
CA LYS A 25 18.69 2.81 -13.14
C LYS A 25 18.64 1.44 -13.80
N ILE A 26 18.44 1.38 -15.12
CA ILE A 26 18.38 0.15 -15.89
C ILE A 26 19.79 -0.12 -16.44
N LEU A 27 20.37 -1.27 -16.10
CA LEU A 27 21.69 -1.69 -16.57
C LEU A 27 21.55 -2.75 -17.68
N PRO A 28 22.51 -2.88 -18.60
CA PRO A 28 22.47 -3.95 -19.60
C PRO A 28 22.45 -5.33 -18.94
N GLY A 29 21.62 -6.23 -19.45
CA GLY A 29 21.37 -7.55 -18.85
C GLY A 29 20.37 -7.55 -17.68
N SER A 30 19.64 -6.45 -17.47
CA SER A 30 18.55 -6.42 -16.46
C SER A 30 17.23 -6.92 -17.04
N GLU A 31 16.49 -7.68 -16.26
CA GLU A 31 15.14 -8.14 -16.57
C GLU A 31 14.09 -7.28 -15.86
N ILE A 32 13.02 -6.91 -16.57
CA ILE A 32 11.94 -6.09 -16.03
C ILE A 32 10.74 -6.99 -15.75
N VAL A 33 10.44 -7.20 -14.47
CA VAL A 33 9.28 -8.00 -14.07
C VAL A 33 8.10 -7.08 -13.76
N ILE A 34 7.05 -7.19 -14.58
CA ILE A 34 5.77 -6.49 -14.38
C ILE A 34 4.78 -7.49 -13.77
N PRO A 35 4.51 -7.44 -12.46
CA PRO A 35 3.49 -8.29 -11.89
C PRO A 35 2.11 -7.86 -12.40
N LYS A 36 1.27 -8.84 -12.71
CA LYS A 36 -0.13 -8.62 -13.05
C LYS A 36 -0.80 -7.79 -11.95
N ARG A 37 -1.68 -6.87 -12.35
CA ARG A 37 -2.40 -5.97 -11.46
C ARG A 37 -3.15 -6.82 -10.44
N ARG A 38 -2.83 -6.67 -9.13
CA ARG A 38 -3.66 -7.27 -8.08
C ARG A 38 -5.06 -6.71 -8.21
N GLU A 39 -6.04 -7.59 -8.36
CA GLU A 39 -7.45 -7.23 -8.28
C GLU A 39 -7.67 -6.59 -6.90
N LYS A 40 -8.08 -5.33 -6.92
CA LYS A 40 -8.49 -4.66 -5.68
C LYS A 40 -9.84 -5.26 -5.34
N LYS A 41 -9.91 -6.06 -4.27
CA LYS A 41 -11.20 -6.46 -3.72
C LYS A 41 -11.99 -5.18 -3.43
N PRO A 42 -13.23 -5.06 -3.92
CA PRO A 42 -14.07 -3.93 -3.54
C PRO A 42 -14.23 -4.00 -2.02
N THR A 43 -13.98 -2.88 -1.34
CA THR A 43 -14.24 -2.76 0.10
C THR A 43 -15.69 -3.13 0.35
N SER A 44 -15.91 -4.15 1.18
CA SER A 44 -17.25 -4.64 1.46
C SER A 44 -18.01 -3.58 2.25
N ILE A 45 -19.29 -3.36 1.92
CA ILE A 45 -20.18 -2.47 2.69
C ILE A 45 -20.19 -2.88 4.18
N VAL A 46 -20.02 -4.18 4.45
CA VAL A 46 -19.90 -4.76 5.79
C VAL A 46 -18.65 -4.27 6.53
N GLU A 47 -17.51 -4.15 5.84
CA GLU A 47 -16.26 -3.65 6.45
C GLU A 47 -16.43 -2.19 6.86
N ILE A 48 -17.02 -1.36 5.99
CA ILE A 48 -17.26 0.07 6.25
C ILE A 48 -18.21 0.24 7.44
N ALA A 49 -19.31 -0.52 7.48
CA ALA A 49 -20.25 -0.49 8.60
C ALA A 49 -19.58 -0.94 9.91
N GLY A 50 -18.74 -1.97 9.87
CA GLY A 50 -17.96 -2.42 11.02
C GLY A 50 -17.04 -1.33 11.58
N PHE A 51 -16.33 -0.61 10.70
CA PHE A 51 -15.50 0.54 11.12
C PHE A 51 -16.32 1.68 11.71
N ALA A 52 -17.49 1.98 11.14
CA ALA A 52 -18.38 3.03 11.65
C ALA A 52 -18.86 2.73 13.07
N THR A 53 -19.20 1.47 13.36
CA THR A 53 -19.63 1.05 14.69
C THR A 53 -18.50 1.20 15.72
N VAL A 54 -17.28 0.76 15.39
CA VAL A 54 -16.13 0.90 16.29
C VAL A 54 -15.84 2.38 16.58
N LEU A 55 -15.85 3.23 15.56
CA LEU A 55 -15.67 4.67 15.74
C LEU A 55 -16.78 5.29 16.60
N ALA A 56 -18.04 4.93 16.35
CA ALA A 56 -19.17 5.39 17.14
C ALA A 56 -19.02 4.99 18.62
N SER A 57 -18.61 3.74 18.91
CA SER A 57 -18.36 3.27 20.27
C SER A 57 -17.22 4.01 20.97
N LEU A 58 -16.14 4.34 20.26
CA LEU A 58 -15.06 5.16 20.82
C LEU A 58 -15.54 6.58 21.13
N VAL A 59 -16.28 7.20 20.21
CA VAL A 59 -16.82 8.56 20.37
C VAL A 59 -17.82 8.62 21.53
N THR A 60 -18.72 7.64 21.64
CA THR A 60 -19.68 7.61 22.75
C THR A 60 -18.99 7.42 24.09
N THR A 61 -17.98 6.53 24.17
CA THR A 61 -17.20 6.35 25.40
C THR A 61 -16.44 7.62 25.79
N TRP A 62 -15.82 8.28 24.82
CA TRP A 62 -15.14 9.55 25.06
C TRP A 62 -16.10 10.67 25.48
N ALA A 63 -17.29 10.72 24.87
CA ALA A 63 -18.31 11.70 25.21
C ALA A 63 -18.86 11.49 26.64
N LEU A 64 -18.92 10.24 27.12
CA LEU A 64 -19.30 9.94 28.50
C LEU A 64 -18.21 10.38 29.51
N LEU A 65 -16.93 10.24 29.17
CA LEU A 65 -15.81 10.68 30.03
C LEU A 65 -15.66 12.20 30.11
N LYS A 66 -16.22 12.92 29.14
CA LYS A 66 -16.23 14.39 29.07
C LYS A 66 -17.39 15.04 29.83
N LYS A 67 -18.35 14.25 30.33
CA LYS A 67 -19.55 14.69 31.03
C LYS A 67 -19.39 14.51 32.54
#